data_AF-A0A9C7SEC1-F1
#
_entry.id   AF-A0A9C7SEC1-F1
#
_cell.length_a   1.000
_cell.length_b   1.000
_cell.length_c   1.000
_cell.angle_alpha   90.00
_cell.angle_beta   90.00
_cell.angle_gamma   90.00
#
_symmetry.space_group_name_H-M   'P 1'
#
loop_
_entity.id
_entity.type
_entity.pdbx_description
1 polymer ?
#
loop_
_entity_poly.entity_id
_entity_poly.type
_entity_poly.pdbx_seq_one_letter_code
_entity_poly.pdbx_strand_id
1 'polypeptide(L)'
;MNDDLLKEARRIDYRLRSTFFYRKLHELGFLDFARELDALVKIGESYKWVERSQWGISQGAWEYVERSELSPLRVFCHPRVIIEQPRLIAYYRNIAALSQKAVQTLAFNVKQFELGRNRKDLSYERALLLCRLFNTHISTIIESTLTFSQRDLDALLFASAGAQINGSWLNAIGDEAEMVVKRLLSSYLVKRGLVVGLLDKKGHSLTLDEVEDLIRVLADIRAIRLLNGTSVVFGAEPDIALLAPTGQTIAVIEVKVARIRLERSSVMGRLKSPSRKPAKTIRK
;
A
#
# COMPACT_ATOMS: atom_id res chain seq x y z
N MET A 1 2.49 35.82 -1.22
CA MET A 1 3.20 34.60 -1.64
C MET A 1 2.23 33.77 -2.48
N ASN A 2 2.68 33.38 -3.68
CA ASN A 2 1.93 33.49 -4.94
C ASN A 2 0.90 32.35 -5.16
N ASP A 3 -0.40 32.66 -5.25
CA ASP A 3 -1.48 31.70 -5.52
C ASP A 3 -1.25 30.93 -6.84
N ASP A 4 -0.60 31.57 -7.81
CA ASP A 4 -0.24 30.95 -9.08
C ASP A 4 0.86 29.90 -8.96
N LEU A 5 1.86 30.11 -8.10
CA LEU A 5 2.88 29.08 -7.82
C LEU A 5 2.25 27.87 -7.13
N LEU A 6 1.25 28.11 -6.26
CA LEU A 6 0.53 27.04 -5.58
C LEU A 6 -0.36 26.24 -6.54
N LYS A 7 -1.05 26.93 -7.45
CA LYS A 7 -1.83 26.28 -8.52
C LYS A 7 -0.93 25.46 -9.44
N GLU A 8 0.24 25.98 -9.80
CA GLU A 8 1.17 25.27 -10.67
C GLU A 8 1.78 24.05 -9.98
N ALA A 9 2.17 24.16 -8.70
CA ALA A 9 2.59 23.01 -7.89
C ALA A 9 1.51 21.92 -7.84
N ARG A 10 0.26 22.29 -7.59
CA ARG A 10 -0.87 21.34 -7.61
C ARG A 10 -1.09 20.71 -8.99
N ARG A 11 -0.95 21.47 -10.07
CA ARG A 11 -1.06 20.93 -11.44
C ARG A 11 0.00 19.87 -11.71
N ILE A 12 1.23 20.10 -11.26
CA ILE A 12 2.31 19.13 -11.36
C ILE A 12 1.95 17.87 -10.57
N ASP A 13 1.49 18.00 -9.32
CA ASP A 13 1.08 16.86 -8.48
C ASP A 13 -0.03 16.03 -9.14
N TYR A 14 -1.06 16.67 -9.68
CA TYR A 14 -2.16 15.98 -10.36
C TYR A 14 -1.72 15.30 -11.67
N ARG A 15 -0.80 15.90 -12.42
CA ARG A 15 -0.19 15.28 -13.63
C ARG A 15 0.67 14.07 -13.27
N LEU A 16 1.42 14.15 -12.18
CA LEU A 16 2.22 13.02 -11.70
C LEU A 16 1.30 11.88 -11.24
N ARG A 17 0.21 12.20 -10.54
CA ARG A 17 -0.79 11.21 -10.13
C ARG A 17 -1.44 10.52 -11.33
N SER A 18 -1.87 11.27 -12.35
CA SER A 18 -2.56 10.68 -13.51
C SER A 18 -1.66 9.71 -14.27
N THR A 19 -0.41 10.09 -14.52
CA THR A 19 0.58 9.22 -15.18
C THR A 19 0.98 8.03 -14.31
N PHE A 20 1.10 8.21 -12.99
CA PHE A 20 1.36 7.11 -12.06
C PHE A 20 0.25 6.06 -12.10
N PHE A 21 -1.02 6.49 -12.05
CA PHE A 21 -2.16 5.56 -12.06
C PHE A 21 -2.20 4.73 -13.34
N TYR A 22 -2.03 5.37 -14.49
CA TYR A 22 -2.02 4.67 -15.78
C TYR A 22 -0.86 3.67 -15.86
N ARG A 23 0.37 4.09 -15.50
CA ARG A 23 1.55 3.20 -15.50
C ARG A 23 1.38 2.02 -14.55
N LYS A 24 0.85 2.26 -13.34
CA LYS A 24 0.64 1.18 -12.36
C LYS A 24 -0.42 0.18 -12.79
N LEU A 25 -1.46 0.62 -13.51
CA LEU A 25 -2.46 -0.30 -14.05
C LEU A 25 -1.83 -1.31 -15.03
N HIS A 26 -0.91 -0.83 -15.88
CA HIS A 26 -0.12 -1.66 -16.80
C HIS A 26 0.92 -2.52 -16.07
N GLU A 27 1.68 -1.95 -15.13
CA GLU A 27 2.70 -2.68 -14.37
C GLU A 27 2.11 -3.87 -13.57
N LEU A 28 0.93 -3.67 -12.98
CA LEU A 28 0.20 -4.70 -12.27
C LEU A 28 -0.61 -5.61 -13.21
N GLY A 29 -0.70 -5.23 -14.49
CA GLY A 29 -1.22 -6.06 -15.55
C GLY A 29 -2.71 -6.37 -15.44
N PHE A 30 -3.48 -5.42 -14.89
CA PHE A 30 -4.94 -5.55 -14.73
C PHE A 30 -5.69 -5.64 -16.06
N LEU A 31 -5.12 -5.08 -17.13
CA LEU A 31 -5.70 -5.10 -18.47
C LEU A 31 -5.57 -6.47 -19.16
N ASP A 32 -4.67 -7.35 -18.67
CA ASP A 32 -4.46 -8.66 -19.28
C ASP A 32 -5.41 -9.73 -18.75
N PHE A 33 -5.99 -9.56 -17.55
CA PHE A 33 -6.77 -10.61 -16.88
C PHE A 33 -7.95 -11.10 -17.71
N ALA A 34 -8.65 -10.20 -18.42
CA ALA A 34 -9.76 -10.58 -19.29
C ALA A 34 -9.31 -11.60 -20.34
N ARG A 35 -8.21 -11.32 -21.05
CA ARG A 35 -7.64 -12.21 -22.06
C ARG A 35 -7.14 -13.53 -21.46
N GLU A 36 -6.49 -13.48 -20.29
CA GLU A 36 -6.00 -14.68 -19.59
C GLU A 36 -7.17 -15.60 -19.20
N LEU A 37 -8.26 -15.02 -18.67
CA LEU A 37 -9.46 -15.77 -18.31
C LEU A 37 -10.20 -16.29 -19.56
N ASP A 38 -10.29 -15.52 -20.64
CA ASP A 38 -10.88 -15.99 -21.89
C ASP A 38 -10.18 -17.25 -22.41
N ALA A 39 -8.85 -17.30 -22.31
CA ALA A 39 -8.08 -18.48 -22.69
C ALA A 39 -8.36 -19.67 -21.77
N LEU A 40 -8.48 -19.45 -20.46
CA LEU A 40 -8.82 -20.50 -19.49
C LEU A 40 -10.24 -21.04 -19.68
N VAL A 41 -11.22 -20.17 -19.94
CA VAL A 41 -12.61 -20.56 -20.15
C VAL A 41 -12.75 -21.50 -21.36
N LYS A 42 -11.96 -21.28 -22.43
CA LYS A 42 -11.95 -22.16 -23.61
C LYS A 42 -11.54 -23.61 -23.30
N ILE A 43 -10.72 -23.82 -22.28
CA ILE A 43 -10.30 -25.16 -21.82
C ILE A 43 -10.99 -25.56 -20.50
N GLY A 44 -12.10 -24.87 -20.17
CA GLY A 44 -12.74 -24.92 -18.86
C GLY A 44 -13.21 -26.31 -18.41
N GLU A 45 -13.56 -27.18 -19.36
CA GLU A 45 -14.02 -28.56 -19.09
C GLU A 45 -12.97 -29.44 -18.39
N SER A 46 -11.69 -29.05 -18.49
CA SER A 46 -10.57 -29.71 -17.82
C SER A 46 -10.48 -29.40 -16.32
N TYR A 47 -11.18 -28.36 -15.85
CA TYR A 47 -11.24 -27.97 -14.44
C TYR A 47 -12.50 -28.56 -13.79
N LYS A 48 -12.30 -29.47 -12.84
CA LYS A 48 -13.40 -30.22 -12.18
C LYS A 48 -13.81 -29.54 -10.89
N TRP A 49 -15.09 -29.23 -10.72
CA TRP A 49 -15.65 -28.50 -9.57
C TRP A 49 -16.30 -29.41 -8.51
N VAL A 50 -15.83 -30.65 -8.40
CA VAL A 50 -16.44 -31.66 -7.52
C VAL A 50 -16.28 -31.28 -6.04
N GLU A 51 -15.14 -30.67 -5.68
CA GLU A 51 -14.82 -30.26 -4.31
C GLU A 51 -15.17 -28.79 -4.01
N ARG A 52 -15.97 -28.14 -4.85
CA ARG A 52 -16.27 -26.69 -4.77
C ARG A 52 -16.71 -26.21 -3.38
N SER A 53 -17.48 -27.02 -2.64
CA SER A 53 -17.93 -26.70 -1.29
C SER A 53 -16.75 -26.59 -0.31
N GLN A 54 -15.74 -27.45 -0.44
CA GLN A 54 -14.52 -27.40 0.35
C GLN A 54 -13.62 -26.22 -0.02
N TRP A 55 -13.85 -25.60 -1.18
CA TRP A 55 -13.12 -24.43 -1.65
C TRP A 55 -13.79 -23.13 -1.25
N GLY A 56 -14.80 -23.16 -0.37
CA GLY A 56 -15.49 -21.97 0.13
C GLY A 56 -16.55 -21.41 -0.82
N ILE A 57 -16.98 -22.19 -1.82
CA ILE A 57 -18.07 -21.79 -2.71
C ILE A 57 -19.38 -22.23 -2.06
N SER A 58 -20.28 -21.29 -1.79
CA SER A 58 -21.60 -21.60 -1.24
C SER A 58 -22.49 -22.23 -2.32
N GLN A 59 -23.49 -22.99 -1.89
CA GLN A 59 -24.45 -23.61 -2.80
C GLN A 59 -25.27 -22.54 -3.55
N GLY A 60 -25.72 -21.48 -2.86
CA GLY A 60 -26.50 -20.40 -3.46
C GLY A 60 -25.73 -19.65 -4.54
N ALA A 61 -24.48 -19.29 -4.27
CA ALA A 61 -23.63 -18.63 -5.26
C ALA A 61 -23.31 -19.53 -6.45
N TRP A 62 -23.08 -20.83 -6.22
CA TRP A 62 -22.86 -21.80 -7.31
C TRP A 62 -24.09 -21.91 -8.22
N GLU A 63 -25.27 -22.12 -7.64
CA GLU A 63 -26.52 -22.22 -8.41
C GLU A 63 -26.84 -20.94 -9.17
N TYR A 64 -26.53 -19.77 -8.60
CA TYR A 64 -26.65 -18.50 -9.30
C TYR A 64 -25.79 -18.48 -10.56
N VAL A 65 -24.51 -18.84 -10.43
CA VAL A 65 -23.56 -18.86 -11.56
C VAL A 65 -23.98 -19.88 -12.61
N GLU A 66 -24.40 -21.09 -12.23
CA GLU A 66 -24.86 -22.12 -13.17
C GLU A 66 -26.08 -21.69 -14.00
N ARG A 67 -26.96 -20.86 -13.43
CA ARG A 67 -28.15 -20.33 -14.13
C ARG A 67 -27.87 -19.05 -14.91
N SER A 68 -26.66 -18.51 -14.79
CA SER A 68 -26.23 -17.28 -15.46
C SER A 68 -25.38 -17.59 -16.70
N GLU A 69 -25.04 -16.56 -17.48
CA GLU A 69 -24.08 -16.67 -18.58
C GLU A 69 -22.61 -16.64 -18.10
N LEU A 70 -22.38 -16.58 -16.78
CA LEU A 70 -21.03 -16.50 -16.21
C LEU A 70 -20.36 -17.86 -16.19
N SER A 71 -19.12 -17.90 -16.68
CA SER A 71 -18.27 -19.07 -16.46
C SER A 71 -17.80 -19.13 -15.01
N PRO A 72 -17.87 -20.30 -14.33
CA PRO A 72 -17.32 -20.48 -12.99
C PRO A 72 -15.86 -20.05 -12.86
N LEU A 73 -15.05 -20.19 -13.91
CA LEU A 73 -13.64 -19.78 -13.89
C LEU A 73 -13.45 -18.26 -13.80
N ARG A 74 -14.41 -17.45 -14.25
CA ARG A 74 -14.36 -16.00 -14.09
C ARG A 74 -14.79 -15.56 -12.70
N VAL A 75 -15.55 -16.38 -11.99
CA VAL A 75 -16.18 -16.03 -10.73
C VAL A 75 -15.39 -16.62 -9.57
N PHE A 76 -15.18 -17.93 -9.56
CA PHE A 76 -14.61 -18.64 -8.43
C PHE A 76 -13.15 -19.01 -8.68
N CYS A 77 -12.35 -18.89 -7.62
CA CYS A 77 -10.96 -19.29 -7.57
C CYS A 77 -10.85 -20.81 -7.48
N HIS A 78 -10.23 -21.43 -8.49
CA HIS A 78 -9.95 -22.86 -8.53
C HIS A 78 -8.49 -23.15 -8.11
N PRO A 79 -8.21 -24.13 -7.22
CA PRO A 79 -6.85 -24.39 -6.73
C PRO A 79 -5.84 -24.62 -7.84
N ARG A 80 -6.17 -25.50 -8.79
CA ARG A 80 -5.33 -25.78 -9.97
C ARG A 80 -4.98 -24.52 -10.78
N VAL A 81 -5.94 -23.61 -10.97
CA VAL A 81 -5.74 -22.38 -11.76
C VAL A 81 -4.67 -21.49 -11.11
N ILE A 82 -4.76 -21.24 -9.81
CA ILE A 82 -3.79 -20.38 -9.12
C ILE A 82 -2.44 -21.07 -8.85
N ILE A 83 -2.36 -22.40 -8.96
CA ILE A 83 -1.10 -23.13 -8.95
C ILE A 83 -0.42 -23.01 -10.31
N GLU A 84 -1.14 -23.26 -11.40
CA GLU A 84 -0.62 -23.19 -12.78
C GLU A 84 -0.35 -21.74 -13.22
N GLN A 85 -1.17 -20.79 -12.75
CA GLN A 85 -1.09 -19.36 -13.09
C GLN A 85 -1.22 -18.50 -11.82
N PRO A 86 -0.19 -18.43 -10.96
CA PRO A 86 -0.26 -17.71 -9.68
C PRO A 86 -0.56 -16.22 -9.79
N ARG A 87 -0.34 -15.59 -10.95
CA ARG A 87 -0.71 -14.20 -11.22
C ARG A 87 -2.22 -13.97 -11.06
N LEU A 88 -3.06 -14.96 -11.35
CA LEU A 88 -4.52 -14.88 -11.21
C LEU A 88 -5.01 -14.79 -9.76
N ILE A 89 -4.12 -15.00 -8.78
CA ILE A 89 -4.41 -14.63 -7.38
C ILE A 89 -4.81 -13.16 -7.28
N ALA A 90 -4.16 -12.28 -8.04
CA ALA A 90 -4.52 -10.86 -8.06
C ALA A 90 -5.94 -10.67 -8.59
N TYR A 91 -6.33 -11.35 -9.67
CA TYR A 91 -7.69 -11.26 -10.21
C TYR A 91 -8.73 -11.67 -9.16
N TYR A 92 -8.64 -12.90 -8.63
CA TYR A 92 -9.63 -13.43 -7.68
C TYR A 92 -9.67 -12.62 -6.39
N ARG A 93 -8.53 -12.16 -5.88
CA ARG A 93 -8.46 -11.27 -4.72
C ARG A 93 -9.22 -9.96 -4.96
N ASN A 94 -9.05 -9.35 -6.13
CA ASN A 94 -9.66 -8.05 -6.43
C ASN A 94 -11.17 -8.15 -6.66
N ILE A 95 -11.67 -9.23 -7.27
CA ILE A 95 -13.14 -9.45 -7.37
C ILE A 95 -13.75 -9.88 -6.03
N ALA A 96 -12.97 -10.49 -5.13
CA ALA A 96 -13.34 -10.70 -3.73
C ALA A 96 -13.29 -9.41 -2.88
N ALA A 97 -12.94 -8.27 -3.48
CA ALA A 97 -12.79 -6.97 -2.82
C ALA A 97 -11.80 -6.98 -1.62
N LEU A 98 -10.77 -7.82 -1.68
CA LEU A 98 -9.76 -7.94 -0.62
C LEU A 98 -8.47 -7.19 -0.96
N SER A 99 -7.93 -6.46 0.02
CA SER A 99 -6.59 -5.87 -0.11
C SER A 99 -5.48 -6.92 0.09
N GLN A 100 -4.28 -6.68 -0.45
CA GLN A 100 -3.12 -7.54 -0.18
C GLN A 100 -2.80 -7.65 1.32
N LYS A 101 -3.03 -6.57 2.11
CA LYS A 101 -2.84 -6.58 3.56
C LYS A 101 -3.84 -7.51 4.24
N ALA A 102 -5.12 -7.46 3.85
CA ALA A 102 -6.15 -8.36 4.38
C ALA A 102 -5.81 -9.83 4.11
N VAL A 103 -5.39 -10.15 2.87
CA VAL A 103 -4.96 -11.51 2.52
C VAL A 103 -3.72 -11.94 3.30
N GLN A 104 -2.76 -11.04 3.52
CA GLN A 104 -1.58 -11.35 4.34
C GLN A 104 -1.97 -11.68 5.79
N THR A 105 -2.93 -10.97 6.36
CA THR A 105 -3.41 -11.21 7.72
C THR A 105 -4.21 -12.51 7.83
N LEU A 106 -5.07 -12.79 6.86
CA LEU A 106 -6.00 -13.95 6.90
C LEU A 106 -5.37 -15.23 6.33
N ALA A 107 -4.29 -15.11 5.57
CA ALA A 107 -3.58 -16.23 4.96
C ALA A 107 -2.06 -16.00 4.97
N PHE A 108 -1.51 -15.48 3.88
CA PHE A 108 -0.07 -15.23 3.75
C PHE A 108 0.21 -14.15 2.70
N ASN A 109 1.45 -13.65 2.67
CA ASN A 109 1.85 -12.65 1.70
C ASN A 109 1.86 -13.22 0.26
N VAL A 110 0.95 -12.70 -0.57
CA VAL A 110 0.76 -13.13 -1.97
C VAL A 110 1.47 -12.24 -3.00
N LYS A 111 2.09 -11.13 -2.57
CA LYS A 111 2.61 -10.07 -3.48
C LYS A 111 3.56 -10.61 -4.55
N GLN A 112 4.43 -11.55 -4.22
CA GLN A 112 5.40 -12.10 -5.19
C GLN A 112 4.73 -13.02 -6.22
N PHE A 113 3.67 -13.74 -5.85
CA PHE A 113 2.90 -14.56 -6.77
C PHE A 113 2.11 -13.69 -7.75
N GLU A 114 1.45 -12.64 -7.24
CA GLU A 114 0.70 -11.68 -8.06
C GLU A 114 1.57 -10.95 -9.09
N LEU A 115 2.85 -10.71 -8.79
CA LEU A 115 3.80 -10.08 -9.71
C LEU A 115 4.44 -11.06 -10.70
N GLY A 116 4.17 -12.37 -10.59
CA GLY A 116 4.87 -13.40 -11.38
C GLY A 116 6.37 -13.48 -11.08
N ARG A 117 6.81 -12.99 -9.91
CA ARG A 117 8.24 -12.90 -9.51
C ARG A 117 8.65 -13.95 -8.49
N ASN A 118 7.73 -14.82 -8.08
CA ASN A 118 8.04 -15.83 -7.10
C ASN A 118 8.93 -16.92 -7.71
N ARG A 119 9.93 -17.36 -6.94
CA ARG A 119 10.85 -18.45 -7.29
C ARG A 119 10.38 -19.81 -6.79
N LYS A 120 9.38 -19.83 -5.90
CA LYS A 120 8.80 -21.05 -5.32
C LYS A 120 7.38 -21.25 -5.82
N ASP A 121 7.07 -22.50 -6.14
CA ASP A 121 5.72 -22.90 -6.51
C ASP A 121 4.75 -22.73 -5.34
N LEU A 122 3.49 -22.47 -5.69
CA LEU A 122 2.41 -22.42 -4.73
C LEU A 122 1.99 -23.86 -4.37
N SER A 123 2.15 -24.26 -3.11
CA SER A 123 1.69 -25.58 -2.67
C SER A 123 0.17 -25.68 -2.72
N TYR A 124 -0.35 -26.90 -2.88
CA TYR A 124 -1.78 -27.16 -2.93
C TYR A 124 -2.53 -26.68 -1.68
N GLU A 125 -1.97 -26.91 -0.48
CA GLU A 125 -2.55 -26.44 0.78
C GLU A 125 -2.69 -24.92 0.83
N ARG A 126 -1.67 -24.19 0.35
CA ARG A 126 -1.68 -22.73 0.29
C ARG A 126 -2.67 -22.23 -0.76
N ALA A 127 -2.79 -22.92 -1.88
CA ALA A 127 -3.81 -22.65 -2.89
C ALA A 127 -5.22 -22.82 -2.31
N LEU A 128 -5.48 -23.93 -1.61
CA LEU A 128 -6.77 -24.18 -0.95
C LEU A 128 -7.15 -23.09 0.05
N LEU A 129 -6.17 -22.63 0.85
CA LEU A 129 -6.39 -21.54 1.80
C LEU A 129 -6.84 -20.25 1.09
N LEU A 130 -6.19 -19.89 -0.02
CA LEU A 130 -6.58 -18.73 -0.83
C LEU A 130 -7.92 -18.92 -1.52
N CYS A 131 -8.20 -20.11 -2.08
CA CYS A 131 -9.48 -20.42 -2.70
C CYS A 131 -10.62 -20.26 -1.69
N ARG A 132 -10.50 -20.86 -0.50
CA ARG A 132 -11.50 -20.71 0.56
C ARG A 132 -11.75 -19.26 0.89
N LEU A 133 -10.69 -18.50 1.13
CA LEU A 133 -10.79 -17.07 1.44
C LEU A 133 -11.53 -16.31 0.33
N PHE A 134 -11.07 -16.40 -0.92
CA PHE A 134 -11.65 -15.61 -2.02
C PHE A 134 -13.08 -16.04 -2.33
N ASN A 135 -13.33 -17.35 -2.45
CA ASN A 135 -14.64 -17.87 -2.80
C ASN A 135 -15.69 -17.59 -1.73
N THR A 136 -15.32 -17.56 -0.45
CA THR A 136 -16.26 -17.22 0.62
C THR A 136 -16.75 -15.77 0.46
N HIS A 137 -15.83 -14.84 0.21
CA HIS A 137 -16.15 -13.44 -0.02
C HIS A 137 -16.95 -13.24 -1.32
N ILE A 138 -16.54 -13.88 -2.40
CA ILE A 138 -17.25 -13.80 -3.70
C ILE A 138 -18.66 -14.38 -3.56
N SER A 139 -18.82 -15.52 -2.89
CA SER A 139 -20.13 -16.12 -2.61
C SER A 139 -21.03 -15.17 -1.81
N THR A 140 -20.48 -14.52 -0.77
CA THR A 140 -21.22 -13.53 0.02
C THR A 140 -21.66 -12.33 -0.83
N ILE A 141 -20.80 -11.84 -1.73
CA ILE A 141 -21.15 -10.75 -2.65
C ILE A 141 -22.33 -11.15 -3.53
N ILE A 142 -22.24 -12.30 -4.20
CA ILE A 142 -23.30 -12.80 -5.10
C ILE A 142 -24.63 -12.94 -4.35
N GLU A 143 -24.61 -13.60 -3.19
CA GLU A 143 -25.82 -13.85 -2.38
C GLU A 143 -26.42 -12.57 -1.77
N SER A 144 -25.64 -11.51 -1.62
CA SER A 144 -26.10 -10.21 -1.12
C SER A 144 -26.77 -9.32 -2.17
N THR A 145 -26.81 -9.76 -3.43
CA THR A 145 -27.29 -8.97 -4.56
C THR A 145 -28.42 -9.66 -5.31
N LEU A 146 -29.32 -8.89 -5.92
CA LEU A 146 -30.38 -9.44 -6.78
C LEU A 146 -29.85 -9.87 -8.15
N THR A 147 -28.79 -9.21 -8.63
CA THR A 147 -28.19 -9.43 -9.95
C THR A 147 -26.68 -9.34 -9.86
N PHE A 148 -25.99 -10.22 -10.57
CA PHE A 148 -24.54 -10.28 -10.65
C PHE A 148 -24.14 -10.70 -12.06
N SER A 149 -23.33 -9.88 -12.73
CA SER A 149 -23.00 -10.00 -14.16
C SER A 149 -21.51 -9.84 -14.42
N GLN A 150 -21.09 -10.03 -15.67
CA GLN A 150 -19.69 -9.82 -16.06
C GLN A 150 -19.25 -8.38 -15.81
N ARG A 151 -20.15 -7.42 -16.00
CA ARG A 151 -19.88 -6.01 -15.73
C ARG A 151 -19.61 -5.75 -14.25
N ASP A 152 -20.24 -6.50 -13.36
CA ASP A 152 -20.01 -6.38 -11.91
C ASP A 152 -18.64 -6.93 -11.52
N LEU A 153 -18.20 -8.04 -12.14
CA LEU A 153 -16.83 -8.55 -11.98
C LEU A 153 -15.79 -7.52 -12.43
N ASP A 154 -15.98 -6.92 -13.61
CA ASP A 154 -15.07 -5.90 -14.14
C ASP A 154 -15.05 -4.66 -13.24
N ALA A 155 -16.22 -4.23 -12.74
CA ALA A 155 -16.34 -3.10 -11.83
C ALA A 155 -15.61 -3.37 -10.50
N LEU A 156 -15.77 -4.56 -9.90
CA LEU A 156 -15.06 -4.96 -8.69
C LEU A 156 -13.55 -5.02 -8.92
N LEU A 157 -13.11 -5.58 -10.04
CA LEU A 157 -11.70 -5.65 -10.42
C LEU A 157 -11.07 -4.25 -10.48
N PHE A 158 -11.68 -3.34 -11.24
CA PHE A 158 -11.12 -2.00 -11.42
C PHE A 158 -11.30 -1.09 -10.19
N ALA A 159 -12.36 -1.25 -9.40
CA ALA A 159 -12.52 -0.53 -8.14
C ALA A 159 -11.43 -0.92 -7.13
N SER A 160 -11.18 -2.22 -6.97
CA SER A 160 -10.11 -2.76 -6.12
C SER A 160 -8.72 -2.37 -6.63
N ALA A 161 -8.50 -2.42 -7.95
CA ALA A 161 -7.27 -1.95 -8.57
C ALA A 161 -7.01 -0.46 -8.27
N GLY A 162 -8.04 0.39 -8.41
CA GLY A 162 -7.96 1.81 -8.10
C GLY A 162 -7.59 2.07 -6.64
N ALA A 163 -8.17 1.30 -5.71
CA ALA A 163 -7.82 1.39 -4.29
C ALA A 163 -6.35 0.98 -4.02
N GLN A 164 -5.89 -0.11 -4.64
CA GLN A 164 -4.50 -0.59 -4.53
C GLN A 164 -3.50 0.42 -5.10
N ILE A 165 -3.79 0.98 -6.27
CA ILE A 165 -2.95 1.99 -6.93
C ILE A 165 -2.93 3.27 -6.10
N ASN A 166 -4.06 3.69 -5.53
CA ASN A 166 -4.12 4.84 -4.64
C ASN A 166 -3.26 4.64 -3.39
N GLY A 167 -3.30 3.46 -2.77
CA GLY A 167 -2.40 3.12 -1.66
C GLY A 167 -0.93 3.20 -2.07
N SER A 168 -0.58 2.70 -3.25
CA SER A 168 0.78 2.76 -3.79
C SER A 168 1.24 4.20 -4.06
N TRP A 169 0.33 5.06 -4.54
CA TRP A 169 0.59 6.48 -4.76
C TRP A 169 0.85 7.23 -3.44
N LEU A 170 0.04 6.98 -2.40
CA LEU A 170 0.24 7.60 -1.09
C LEU A 170 1.59 7.22 -0.49
N ASN A 171 2.00 5.95 -0.62
CA ASN A 171 3.32 5.52 -0.19
C ASN A 171 4.42 6.21 -0.99
N ALA A 172 4.32 6.25 -2.32
CA ALA A 172 5.35 6.86 -3.18
C ALA A 172 5.56 8.36 -2.90
N ILE A 173 4.50 9.13 -2.63
CA ILE A 173 4.67 10.54 -2.23
C ILE A 173 5.26 10.63 -0.81
N GLY A 174 4.84 9.75 0.10
CA GLY A 174 5.40 9.67 1.45
C GLY A 174 6.91 9.50 1.41
N ASP A 175 7.38 8.49 0.67
CA ASP A 175 8.79 8.18 0.48
C ASP A 175 9.56 9.37 -0.12
N GLU A 176 9.00 10.05 -1.13
CA GLU A 176 9.65 11.21 -1.75
C GLU A 176 9.75 12.40 -0.78
N ALA A 177 8.69 12.68 -0.01
CA ALA A 177 8.70 13.75 0.97
C ALA A 177 9.70 13.50 2.10
N GLU A 178 9.77 12.25 2.58
CA GLU A 178 10.79 11.82 3.54
C GLU A 178 12.20 12.04 2.98
N MET A 179 12.43 11.66 1.72
CA MET A 179 13.70 11.87 1.03
C MET A 179 14.07 13.36 0.90
N VAL A 180 13.11 14.24 0.61
CA VAL A 180 13.36 15.70 0.57
C VAL A 180 13.82 16.21 1.95
N VAL A 181 13.16 15.80 3.03
CA VAL A 181 13.56 16.20 4.40
C VAL A 181 14.96 15.67 4.73
N LYS A 182 15.25 14.40 4.43
CA LYS A 182 16.57 13.80 4.61
C LYS A 182 17.65 14.58 3.86
N ARG A 183 17.40 14.96 2.60
CA ARG A 183 18.33 15.76 1.79
C ARG A 183 18.56 17.15 2.38
N LEU A 184 17.51 17.83 2.83
CA LEU A 184 17.63 19.16 3.44
C LEU A 184 18.45 19.12 4.72
N LEU A 185 18.15 18.18 5.62
CA LEU A 185 18.89 17.99 6.86
C LEU A 185 20.37 17.67 6.59
N SER A 186 20.63 16.70 5.71
CA SER A 186 22.01 16.28 5.38
C SER A 186 22.79 17.42 4.73
N SER A 187 22.18 18.16 3.80
CA SER A 187 22.78 19.35 3.19
C SER A 187 23.15 20.40 4.23
N TYR A 188 22.27 20.64 5.21
CA TYR A 188 22.54 21.58 6.29
C TYR A 188 23.73 21.14 7.14
N LEU A 189 23.78 19.86 7.53
CA LEU A 189 24.86 19.30 8.35
C LEU A 189 26.22 19.37 7.64
N VAL A 190 26.27 19.03 6.36
CA VAL A 190 27.49 19.13 5.54
C VAL A 190 27.94 20.57 5.39
N LYS A 191 27.03 21.50 5.05
CA LYS A 191 27.36 22.93 4.91
C LYS A 191 27.88 23.57 6.20
N ARG A 192 27.48 23.04 7.36
CA ARG A 192 27.95 23.49 8.68
C ARG A 192 29.21 22.77 9.17
N GLY A 193 29.75 21.83 8.39
CA GLY A 193 30.92 21.04 8.77
C GLY A 193 30.66 20.16 10.00
N LEU A 194 29.41 19.73 10.23
CA LEU A 194 29.03 19.01 11.45
C LEU A 194 29.22 17.50 11.37
N VAL A 195 29.46 16.95 10.17
CA VAL A 195 29.50 15.51 9.90
C VAL A 195 30.92 14.99 10.10
N VAL A 196 31.04 13.87 10.82
CA VAL A 196 32.33 13.19 11.11
C VAL A 196 32.39 11.82 10.47
N GLY A 197 31.23 11.20 10.23
CA GLY A 197 31.18 9.90 9.59
C GLY A 197 29.77 9.52 9.21
N LEU A 198 29.66 8.47 8.43
CA LEU A 198 28.43 7.91 7.90
C LEU A 198 28.39 6.43 8.21
N LEU A 199 27.18 5.88 8.28
CA LEU A 199 26.94 4.45 8.37
C LEU A 199 26.02 4.05 7.24
N ASP A 200 26.43 3.12 6.39
CA ASP A 200 25.55 2.58 5.34
C ASP A 200 24.47 1.64 5.93
N LYS A 201 23.48 1.26 5.11
CA LYS A 201 22.45 0.29 5.51
C LYS A 201 22.97 -1.12 5.79
N LYS A 202 24.18 -1.46 5.35
CA LYS A 202 24.85 -2.74 5.61
C LYS A 202 25.65 -2.73 6.92
N GLY A 203 25.82 -1.56 7.54
CA GLY A 203 26.57 -1.38 8.79
C GLY A 203 28.04 -1.01 8.59
N HIS A 204 28.48 -0.65 7.39
CA HIS A 204 29.84 -0.16 7.15
C HIS A 204 29.95 1.33 7.48
N SER A 205 31.01 1.69 8.18
CA SER A 205 31.38 3.07 8.43
C SER A 205 32.06 3.66 7.19
N LEU A 206 31.64 4.86 6.80
CA LEU A 206 32.24 5.62 5.70
C LEU A 206 32.59 7.01 6.23
N THR A 207 33.64 7.60 5.69
CA THR A 207 33.97 9.02 5.83
C THR A 207 33.25 9.83 4.75
N LEU A 208 33.20 11.16 4.92
CA LEU A 208 32.65 12.03 3.88
C LEU A 208 33.49 12.00 2.59
N ASP A 209 34.81 11.83 2.71
CA ASP A 209 35.72 11.83 1.57
C ASP A 209 35.57 10.57 0.70
N GLU A 210 35.08 9.46 1.29
CA GLU A 210 34.74 8.22 0.57
C GLU A 210 33.43 8.32 -0.22
N VAL A 211 32.69 9.43 -0.10
CA VAL A 211 31.39 9.63 -0.73
C VAL A 211 31.44 10.82 -1.68
N GLU A 212 31.41 10.55 -2.99
CA GLU A 212 31.41 11.62 -4.02
C GLU A 212 30.30 12.65 -3.82
N ASP A 213 29.08 12.18 -3.50
CA ASP A 213 27.93 13.05 -3.28
C ASP A 213 26.95 12.40 -2.28
N LEU A 214 26.97 12.89 -1.03
CA LEU A 214 26.09 12.40 0.04
C LEU A 214 24.61 12.44 -0.36
N ILE A 215 24.19 13.44 -1.15
CA ILE A 215 22.78 13.62 -1.54
C ILE A 215 22.33 12.54 -2.51
N ARG A 216 23.25 12.02 -3.34
CA ARG A 216 22.98 10.91 -4.27
C ARG A 216 22.89 9.57 -3.57
N VAL A 217 23.77 9.32 -2.60
CA VAL A 217 23.83 8.04 -1.89
C VAL A 217 22.95 8.00 -0.64
N LEU A 218 22.24 9.09 -0.33
CA LEU A 218 21.48 9.22 0.92
C LEU A 218 20.44 8.10 1.12
N ALA A 219 19.92 7.56 0.03
CA ALA A 219 19.00 6.43 0.07
C ALA A 219 19.64 5.15 0.66
N ASP A 220 20.97 5.04 0.64
CA ASP A 220 21.75 3.91 1.15
C ASP A 220 22.42 4.18 2.51
N ILE A 221 22.30 5.41 3.02
CA ILE A 221 22.82 5.81 4.33
C ILE A 221 21.79 5.48 5.41
N ARG A 222 22.26 4.82 6.48
CA ARG A 222 21.50 4.53 7.69
C ARG A 222 21.67 5.61 8.74
N ALA A 223 22.88 6.14 8.91
CA ALA A 223 23.13 7.17 9.92
C ALA A 223 24.24 8.14 9.54
N ILE A 224 24.18 9.35 10.11
CA ILE A 224 25.19 10.40 10.01
C ILE A 224 25.66 10.71 11.44
N ARG A 225 26.96 10.57 11.70
CA ARG A 225 27.58 10.89 12.99
C ARG A 225 28.08 12.33 13.00
N LEU A 226 27.79 13.05 14.08
CA LEU A 226 28.09 14.47 14.23
C LEU A 226 29.28 14.73 15.16
N LEU A 227 29.87 15.92 15.05
CA LEU A 227 31.03 16.36 15.84
C LEU A 227 30.83 16.27 17.36
N ASN A 228 29.61 16.52 17.83
CA ASN A 228 29.26 16.44 19.25
C ASN A 228 28.98 15.00 19.72
N GLY A 229 29.23 13.99 18.88
CA GLY A 229 28.97 12.58 19.14
C GLY A 229 27.53 12.14 18.94
N THR A 230 26.59 13.06 18.68
CA THR A 230 25.20 12.73 18.31
C THR A 230 25.15 12.02 16.96
N SER A 231 24.16 11.16 16.76
CA SER A 231 23.89 10.53 15.46
C SER A 231 22.50 10.88 14.95
N VAL A 232 22.39 11.20 13.67
CA VAL A 232 21.12 11.25 12.93
C VAL A 232 20.91 9.89 12.30
N VAL A 233 19.86 9.18 12.68
CA VAL A 233 19.55 7.83 12.19
C VAL A 233 18.30 7.90 11.34
N PHE A 234 18.39 7.40 10.11
CA PHE A 234 17.27 7.27 9.18
C PHE A 234 16.64 5.89 9.33
N GLY A 235 15.34 5.84 9.61
CA GLY A 235 14.63 4.62 9.98
C GLY A 235 13.23 4.53 9.37
N ALA A 236 12.53 3.44 9.69
CA ALA A 236 11.12 3.26 9.33
C ALA A 236 10.17 3.73 10.45
N GLU A 237 10.60 3.66 11.72
CA GLU A 237 9.89 4.19 12.88
C GLU A 237 10.91 4.54 13.98
N PRO A 238 11.16 5.83 14.28
CA PRO A 238 10.72 7.02 13.54
C PRO A 238 11.46 7.18 12.21
N ASP A 239 10.94 8.03 11.30
CA ASP A 239 11.58 8.31 10.00
C ASP A 239 13.02 8.83 10.17
N ILE A 240 13.20 9.72 11.15
CA ILE A 240 14.51 10.22 11.56
C ILE A 240 14.58 10.29 13.09
N ALA A 241 15.62 9.70 13.69
CA ALA A 241 15.94 9.82 15.10
C ALA A 241 17.25 10.58 15.29
N LEU A 242 17.32 11.39 16.35
CA LEU A 242 18.55 11.97 16.86
C LEU A 242 18.93 11.19 18.12
N LEU A 243 20.11 10.59 18.12
CA LEU A 243 20.64 9.81 19.25
C LEU A 243 21.79 10.56 19.91
N ALA A 244 21.76 10.71 21.22
CA ALA A 244 22.88 11.19 22.02
C ALA A 244 24.11 10.26 21.88
N PRO A 245 25.32 10.71 22.27
CA PRO A 245 26.50 9.85 22.33
C PRO A 245 26.30 8.58 23.17
N THR A 246 25.39 8.63 24.15
CA THR A 246 25.00 7.50 25.01
C THR A 246 24.08 6.49 24.32
N GLY A 247 23.61 6.78 23.10
CA GLY A 247 22.62 5.98 22.38
C GLY A 247 21.16 6.32 22.70
N GLN A 248 20.91 7.21 23.67
CA GLN A 248 19.55 7.63 24.02
C GLN A 248 18.94 8.52 22.94
N THR A 249 17.69 8.27 22.56
CA THR A 249 16.94 9.15 21.66
C THR A 249 16.68 10.50 22.32
N ILE A 250 17.16 11.57 21.70
CA ILE A 250 16.97 12.96 22.16
C ILE A 250 15.85 13.67 21.41
N ALA A 251 15.60 13.30 20.15
CA ALA A 251 14.52 13.84 19.35
C ALA A 251 14.17 12.90 18.20
N VAL A 252 12.95 13.05 17.68
CA VAL A 252 12.44 12.31 16.53
C VAL A 252 11.80 13.29 15.55
N ILE A 253 11.96 13.05 14.25
CA ILE A 253 11.29 13.77 13.19
C ILE A 253 10.41 12.76 12.46
N GLU A 254 9.12 13.05 12.44
CA GLU A 254 8.11 12.28 11.71
C GLU A 254 7.65 13.11 10.50
N VAL A 255 7.86 12.59 9.30
CA VAL A 255 7.53 13.25 8.05
C VAL A 255 6.13 12.85 7.63
N LYS A 256 5.17 13.76 7.84
CA LYS A 256 3.80 13.56 7.36
C LYS A 256 3.54 14.43 6.15
N VAL A 257 3.20 13.78 5.03
CA VAL A 257 2.64 14.47 3.87
C VAL A 257 1.19 14.85 4.19
N ALA A 258 1.01 16.03 4.76
CA ALA A 258 -0.27 16.70 4.64
C ALA A 258 -0.42 17.09 3.16
N ARG A 259 -1.51 16.65 2.49
CA ARG A 259 -1.97 17.33 1.27
C ARG A 259 -1.86 18.83 1.51
N ILE A 260 -1.32 19.60 0.57
CA ILE A 260 -1.23 21.06 0.65
C ILE A 260 -2.62 21.64 0.97
N ARG A 261 -2.90 21.83 2.27
CA ARG A 261 -4.19 22.23 2.82
C ARG A 261 -4.02 23.68 3.26
N LEU A 262 -4.61 24.58 2.49
CA LEU A 262 -4.81 25.96 2.94
C LEU A 262 -6.00 25.95 3.89
N GLU A 263 -5.76 25.97 5.19
CA GLU A 263 -6.67 26.70 6.07
C GLU A 263 -6.14 28.12 6.16
N ARG A 264 -6.97 29.11 5.79
CA ARG A 264 -6.70 30.49 6.20
C ARG A 264 -6.73 30.47 7.72
N SER A 265 -5.57 30.61 8.36
CA SER A 265 -5.53 30.92 9.79
C SER A 265 -6.18 32.29 10.00
N SER A 266 -7.50 32.31 10.23
CA SER A 266 -8.12 33.38 10.99
C SER A 266 -7.62 33.22 12.43
N VAL A 267 -6.54 33.92 12.75
CA VAL A 267 -6.17 34.18 14.14
C VAL A 267 -7.33 34.99 14.74
N MET A 268 -8.24 34.31 15.43
CA MET A 268 -9.12 34.95 16.38
C MET A 268 -8.90 34.23 17.71
N GLY A 269 -8.09 34.86 18.55
CA GLY A 269 -7.78 34.36 19.89
C GLY A 269 -9.05 34.11 20.67
N ARG A 270 -9.15 32.92 21.27
CA ARG A 270 -9.96 32.70 22.47
C ARG A 270 -9.04 32.16 23.54
N LEU A 271 -8.60 33.08 24.41
CA LEU A 271 -8.15 32.75 25.75
C LEU A 271 -9.24 31.91 26.42
N LYS A 272 -8.92 30.65 26.73
CA LYS A 272 -9.73 29.84 27.64
C LYS A 272 -9.57 30.41 29.04
N SER A 273 -10.61 31.07 29.56
CA SER A 273 -10.72 31.36 30.99
C SER A 273 -11.13 30.08 31.75
N PRO A 274 -10.71 29.92 33.02
CA PRO A 274 -10.99 28.71 33.79
C PRO A 274 -12.47 28.64 34.19
N SER A 275 -13.08 27.47 33.99
CA SER A 275 -14.44 27.16 34.40
C SER A 275 -14.61 27.30 35.93
N ARG A 276 -15.42 28.28 36.36
CA ARG A 276 -15.99 28.32 37.71
C ARG A 276 -17.06 27.22 37.83
N LYS A 277 -16.90 26.33 38.81
CA LYS A 277 -17.94 25.37 39.24
C LYS A 277 -19.15 26.15 39.77
N PRO A 278 -20.40 25.75 39.45
CA PRO A 278 -21.57 26.32 40.11
C PRO A 278 -21.75 25.73 41.51
N ALA A 279 -22.06 26.61 42.45
CA ALA A 279 -22.41 26.29 43.83
C ALA A 279 -23.76 25.52 43.87
N LYS A 280 -23.82 24.49 44.71
CA LYS A 280 -25.08 23.84 45.10
C LYS A 280 -25.89 24.82 45.95
N THR A 281 -27.03 25.26 45.44
CA THR A 281 -28.04 25.95 46.25
C THR A 281 -28.94 24.91 46.92
N ILE A 282 -28.85 24.85 48.25
CA ILE A 282 -29.82 24.22 49.15
C ILE A 282 -30.94 25.23 49.40
N ARG A 283 -32.21 24.79 49.35
CA ARG A 283 -33.42 25.25 50.07
C ARG A 283 -34.67 24.79 49.27
N LYS A 284 -35.71 24.21 49.83
CA LYS A 284 -36.16 23.97 51.21
C LYS A 284 -36.68 22.53 51.31
#